data_AF-A0A1S9AAI4-F1
#
_entry.id   AF-A0A1S9AAI4-F1
#
_cell.length_a   1.000
_cell.length_b   1.000
_cell.length_c   1.000
_cell.angle_alpha   90.00
_cell.angle_beta   90.00
_cell.angle_gamma   90.00
#
_symmetry.space_group_name_H-M   'P 1'
#
loop_
_entity.id
_entity.type
_entity.pdbx_description
1 polymer ?
#
loop_
_entity_poly.entity_id
_entity_poly.type
_entity_poly.pdbx_seq_one_letter_code
_entity_poly.pdbx_strand_id
1 'polypeptide(L)' 'MNQKTMPVVELEAKDLPAYCPNPAMPLWSSHPRVFLDFDHHGDAKCPYCGTQYRLAPGTVLKHH' A
#
# COMPACT_ATOMS: atom_id res chain seq x y z
N MET A 1 -5.67 -23.30 12.79
CA MET A 1 -5.92 -21.85 12.90
C MET A 1 -5.70 -21.26 11.51
N ASN A 2 -6.77 -21.07 10.73
CA ASN A 2 -6.66 -20.69 9.31
C ASN A 2 -6.25 -19.21 9.19
N GLN A 3 -4.96 -18.97 8.99
CA GLN A 3 -4.46 -17.68 8.55
C GLN A 3 -4.89 -17.50 7.08
N LYS A 4 -6.08 -16.92 6.85
CA LYS A 4 -6.40 -16.32 5.56
C LYS A 4 -5.48 -15.12 5.41
N THR A 5 -4.34 -15.31 4.76
CA THR A 5 -3.47 -14.22 4.32
C THR A 5 -4.32 -13.30 3.46
N MET A 6 -4.74 -12.17 4.00
CA MET A 6 -5.36 -11.11 3.23
C MET A 6 -4.37 -10.70 2.13
N PRO A 7 -4.82 -10.39 0.91
CA PRO A 7 -3.91 -9.97 -0.15
C PRO A 7 -3.25 -8.64 0.25
N VAL A 8 -2.03 -8.74 0.80
CA VAL A 8 -1.18 -7.59 1.06
C VAL A 8 -0.56 -7.19 -0.26
N VAL A 9 -0.73 -5.93 -0.64
CA VAL A 9 -0.15 -5.39 -1.87
C VAL A 9 1.31 -5.05 -1.56
N GLU A 10 2.22 -5.86 -2.09
CA GLU A 10 3.64 -5.59 -2.00
C GLU A 10 4.03 -4.49 -3.00
N LEU A 11 4.72 -3.46 -2.52
CA LEU A 11 5.19 -2.33 -3.31
C LEU A 11 6.72 -2.31 -3.33
N GLU A 12 7.29 -2.10 -4.49
CA GLU A 12 8.72 -1.95 -4.67
C GLU A 12 9.08 -0.45 -4.77
N ALA A 13 10.39 -0.14 -4.76
CA ALA A 13 10.86 1.25 -4.90
C ALA A 13 10.35 1.97 -6.17
N LYS A 14 10.00 1.23 -7.22
CA LYS A 14 9.41 1.76 -8.47
C LYS A 14 7.95 2.21 -8.31
N ASP A 15 7.26 1.69 -7.31
CA ASP A 15 5.85 1.99 -7.01
C ASP A 15 5.73 3.17 -6.04
N LEU A 16 6.87 3.79 -5.68
CA LEU A 16 6.94 4.99 -4.87
C LEU A 16 6.86 6.26 -5.74
N PRO A 17 6.14 7.31 -5.29
CA PRO A 17 5.39 7.39 -4.03
C PRO A 17 4.15 6.50 -4.04
N ALA A 18 3.92 5.77 -2.96
CA ALA A 18 2.82 4.83 -2.86
C ALA A 18 1.50 5.57 -2.63
N TYR A 19 0.52 5.36 -3.51
CA TYR A 19 -0.82 5.95 -3.41
C TYR A 19 -1.91 4.93 -3.73
N CYS A 20 -3.07 5.13 -3.10
CA CYS A 20 -4.29 4.39 -3.35
C CYS A 20 -5.35 5.35 -3.91
N PRO A 21 -6.00 5.06 -5.06
CA PRO A 21 -5.83 3.89 -5.91
C PRO A 21 -4.58 3.98 -6.80
N ASN A 22 -3.82 2.87 -6.90
CA ASN A 22 -2.66 2.73 -7.79
C ASN A 22 -3.11 2.34 -9.22
N PRO A 23 -2.25 2.49 -10.24
CA PRO A 23 -2.61 2.17 -11.63
C PRO A 23 -2.89 0.69 -11.88
N ALA A 24 -2.37 -0.19 -11.02
CA ALA A 24 -2.58 -1.64 -11.09
C ALA A 24 -3.90 -2.08 -10.44
N MET A 25 -4.59 -1.18 -9.72
CA MET A 25 -5.83 -1.49 -9.05
C MET A 25 -7.02 -1.22 -9.95
N PRO A 26 -8.06 -2.06 -9.83
CA PRO A 26 -9.27 -1.86 -10.60
C PRO A 26 -9.92 -0.50 -10.30
N LEU A 27 -10.41 0.18 -11.34
CA LEU A 27 -10.96 1.54 -11.29
C LEU A 27 -12.23 1.70 -10.42
N TRP A 28 -12.77 0.61 -9.86
CA TRP A 28 -13.94 0.63 -8.97
C TRP A 28 -13.63 1.12 -7.55
N SER A 29 -12.41 1.58 -7.27
CA SER A 29 -12.07 2.30 -6.04
C SER A 29 -12.74 3.67 -6.03
N SER A 30 -13.99 3.75 -5.56
CA SER A 30 -14.79 4.98 -5.38
C SER A 30 -14.27 5.90 -4.26
N HIS A 31 -12.96 6.10 -4.13
CA HIS A 31 -12.38 7.04 -3.18
C HIS A 31 -11.29 7.91 -3.83
N PRO A 32 -11.03 9.12 -3.30
CA PRO A 32 -9.97 9.99 -3.80
C PRO A 32 -8.58 9.38 -3.68
N ARG A 33 -7.65 9.79 -4.54
CA ARG A 33 -6.24 9.42 -4.43
C ARG A 33 -5.67 9.92 -3.10
N VAL A 34 -5.13 9.00 -2.31
CA VAL A 34 -4.40 9.29 -1.07
C VAL A 34 -3.04 8.63 -1.07
N PHE A 35 -2.07 9.32 -0.49
CA PHE A 35 -0.75 8.75 -0.26
C PHE A 35 -0.80 7.84 0.97
N LEU A 36 -0.16 6.69 0.86
CA LEU A 36 -0.09 5.72 1.93
C LEU A 36 1.08 6.09 2.84
N ASP A 37 0.80 6.19 4.14
CA ASP A 37 1.80 6.41 5.18
C ASP A 37 2.22 5.05 5.72
N PHE A 38 3.52 4.74 5.63
CA PHE A 38 4.06 3.45 6.05
C PHE A 38 4.79 3.62 7.36
N ASP A 39 4.57 2.66 8.25
CA ASP A 39 5.30 2.58 9.51
C ASP A 39 6.78 2.23 9.28
N HIS A 40 7.59 2.28 10.34
CA HIS A 40 9.01 1.88 10.34
C HIS A 40 9.24 0.45 9.85
N HIS A 41 8.21 -0.40 9.90
CA HIS A 41 8.23 -1.77 9.39
C HIS A 41 7.94 -1.88 7.89
N GLY A 42 7.59 -0.77 7.22
CA GLY A 42 7.19 -0.77 5.82
C GLY A 42 5.79 -1.33 5.60
N ASP A 43 4.89 -1.19 6.58
CA ASP A 43 3.47 -1.56 6.47
C ASP A 43 2.58 -0.32 6.45
N ALA A 44 1.59 -0.29 5.55
CA ALA A 44 0.58 0.75 5.48
C ALA A 44 -0.81 0.16 5.26
N LYS A 45 -1.85 0.91 5.66
CA LYS A 45 -3.24 0.55 5.39
C LYS A 45 -3.97 1.76 4.85
N CYS A 46 -4.67 1.57 3.72
CA CYS A 46 -5.52 2.63 3.19
C CYS A 46 -6.73 2.85 4.11
N PRO A 47 -7.00 4.10 4.55
CA PRO A 47 -8.14 4.39 5.43
C PRO A 47 -9.50 4.28 4.72
N TYR A 48 -9.53 4.24 3.38
CA TYR A 48 -10.76 4.18 2.60
C TYR A 48 -11.13 2.75 2.20
N CYS A 49 -10.25 2.07 1.46
CA CYS A 49 -10.52 0.71 0.97
C CYS A 49 -10.11 -0.39 1.95
N GLY A 50 -9.32 -0.06 2.98
CA GLY A 50 -8.82 -1.03 3.94
C GLY A 50 -7.73 -1.96 3.40
N THR A 51 -7.29 -1.77 2.14
CA THR A 51 -6.19 -2.53 1.54
C THR A 51 -4.92 -2.33 2.34
N GLN A 52 -4.24 -3.45 2.62
CA GLN A 52 -2.98 -3.48 3.33
C GLN A 52 -1.84 -3.50 2.31
N TYR A 53 -0.88 -2.62 2.50
CA TYR A 53 0.29 -2.45 1.66
C TYR A 53 1.53 -2.75 2.46
N ARG A 54 2.51 -3.39 1.82
CA ARG A 54 3.80 -3.67 2.41
C ARG A 54 4.91 -3.29 1.44
N LEU A 55 5.96 -2.67 1.94
CA LEU A 55 7.15 -2.37 1.16
C LEU A 55 8.00 -3.63 1.04
N ALA A 56 8.52 -3.88 -0.16
CA ALA A 56 9.51 -4.90 -0.39
C ALA A 56 10.77 -4.63 0.45
N PRO A 57 11.45 -5.67 0.96
CA PRO A 57 12.64 -5.51 1.81
C PRO A 57 13.71 -4.65 1.13
N GLY A 58 14.13 -3.57 1.79
CA GLY A 58 15.09 -2.58 1.27
C GLY A 58 14.47 -1.36 0.60
N THR A 59 13.15 -1.30 0.45
CA THR A 59 12.44 -0.11 -0.04
C THR A 59 12.20 0.86 1.11
N VAL A 60 12.86 2.02 1.07
CA VAL A 60 12.71 3.09 2.07
C VAL A 60 11.89 4.21 1.47
N LEU A 61 10.74 4.50 2.07
CA LEU A 61 9.99 5.70 1.75
C LEU A 61 10.75 6.92 2.27
N LYS A 62 11.20 7.77 1.35
CA LYS A 62 11.68 9.10 1.69
C LYS A 62 10.46 10.01 1.86
N HIS A 63 9.94 10.10 3.08
CA HIS A 63 9.05 11.19 3.46
C HIS A 63 9.92 12.43 3.65
N HIS A 64 9.62 13.53 2.96
CA HIS A 64 10.34 14.80 3.07
C HIS A 64 9.42 15.86 3.64
#